data_AF-A0A7I7NUX7-F1
#
_entry.id   AF-A0A7I7NUX7-F1
#
_cell.length_a   1.000
_cell.length_b   1.000
_cell.length_c   1.000
_cell.angle_alpha   90.00
_cell.angle_beta   90.00
_cell.angle_gamma   90.00
#
_symmetry.space_group_name_H-M   'P 1'
#
loop_
_entity.id
_entity.type
_entity.pdbx_description
1 polymer ?
#
loop_
_entity_poly.entity_id
_entity_poly.type
_entity_poly.pdbx_seq_one_letter_code
_entity_poly.pdbx_strand_id
1 'polypeptide(L)'
;MSHPEQIGFFKAVVDANKALVEGGSVLEVGSYDVNGSVRTVFAAADRYVGIDLVPGPGVDLVMSGHELDHRDGSYDMAISGECFEHDPHWRETFSNMVRMTRPGGLVAFSCASRGRPEHGTTRTDKALSPGTQAVGMDYYRNLNEEDFEETLPLGAMFTAYRFWYLPTNFDLYFAGIRSGNGEGRGRACLPDDAAVKRLRFLMPMRHKAVRAPLRLLSRIIPEPRYQAVVLPYWNTLLKLAPGQQRRSV
;
A
#
# COMPACT_ATOMS: atom_id res chain seq x y z
N MET A 1 3.48 -6.01 3.75
CA MET A 1 4.64 -5.87 4.67
C MET A 1 5.39 -4.58 4.41
N SER A 2 5.96 -3.96 5.45
CA SER A 2 6.66 -2.69 5.31
C SER A 2 8.08 -2.83 4.79
N HIS A 3 8.55 -1.78 4.09
CA HIS A 3 9.89 -1.67 3.54
C HIS A 3 10.34 -0.21 3.39
N PRO A 4 11.66 0.07 3.24
CA PRO A 4 12.17 1.44 3.18
C PRO A 4 11.55 2.30 2.08
N GLU A 5 11.32 1.74 0.88
CA GLU A 5 10.66 2.48 -0.20
C GLU A 5 9.20 2.80 0.08
N GLN A 6 8.45 1.90 0.73
CA GLN A 6 7.07 2.14 1.14
C GLN A 6 7.01 3.29 2.16
N ILE A 7 7.83 3.21 3.22
CA ILE A 7 7.92 4.26 4.24
C ILE A 7 8.35 5.58 3.59
N GLY A 8 9.29 5.53 2.64
CA GLY A 8 9.72 6.69 1.87
C GLY A 8 8.62 7.30 1.00
N PHE A 9 7.72 6.49 0.44
CA PHE A 9 6.56 6.97 -0.29
C PHE A 9 5.59 7.72 0.63
N PHE A 10 5.21 7.13 1.76
CA PHE A 10 4.35 7.81 2.73
C PHE A 10 5.02 9.04 3.34
N LYS A 11 6.34 9.03 3.52
CA LYS A 11 7.08 10.23 3.91
C LYS A 11 6.97 11.32 2.85
N ALA A 12 7.08 11.00 1.56
CA ALA A 12 6.91 11.98 0.49
C ALA A 12 5.47 12.55 0.46
N VAL A 13 4.48 11.71 0.76
CA VAL A 13 3.08 12.12 0.96
C VAL A 13 2.96 13.13 2.11
N VAL A 14 3.52 12.81 3.28
CA VAL A 14 3.52 13.71 4.45
C VAL A 14 4.26 15.01 4.15
N ASP A 15 5.44 14.95 3.52
CA ASP A 15 6.25 16.12 3.20
C ASP A 15 5.51 17.10 2.28
N ALA A 16 4.70 16.60 1.34
CA ALA A 16 3.86 17.41 0.46
C ALA A 16 2.60 17.96 1.17
N ASN A 17 2.24 17.43 2.34
CA ASN A 17 0.97 17.69 3.01
C ASN A 17 1.13 18.02 4.51
N LYS A 18 2.26 18.62 4.92
CA LYS A 18 2.55 18.86 6.35
C LYS A 18 1.43 19.56 7.10
N ALA A 19 0.88 20.63 6.53
CA ALA A 19 -0.21 21.38 7.14
C ALA A 19 -1.54 20.59 7.24
N LEU A 20 -1.71 19.55 6.41
CA LEU A 20 -2.87 18.67 6.46
C LEU A 20 -2.67 17.57 7.52
N VAL A 21 -1.45 17.05 7.65
CA VAL A 21 -1.08 16.06 8.65
C VAL A 21 -1.03 16.70 10.04
N GLU A 22 -0.41 17.86 10.19
CA GLU A 22 -0.26 18.56 11.46
C GLU A 22 -1.62 18.89 12.06
N GLY A 23 -1.93 18.28 13.19
CA GLY A 23 -3.22 18.39 13.86
C GLY A 23 -4.36 17.64 13.15
N GLY A 24 -4.07 16.92 12.06
CA GLY A 24 -5.07 16.30 11.17
C GLY A 24 -5.53 14.93 11.64
N SER A 25 -6.44 14.35 10.86
CA SER A 25 -7.01 13.03 11.10
C SER A 25 -6.65 12.03 9.98
N VAL A 26 -6.05 10.91 10.36
CA VAL A 26 -5.58 9.86 9.44
C VAL A 26 -6.28 8.53 9.75
N LEU A 27 -6.79 7.88 8.71
CA LEU A 27 -7.23 6.48 8.74
C LEU A 27 -6.17 5.62 8.03
N GLU A 28 -5.68 4.57 8.67
CA GLU A 28 -4.83 3.54 8.06
C GLU A 28 -5.61 2.23 7.95
N VAL A 29 -5.76 1.71 6.73
CA VAL A 29 -6.36 0.40 6.45
C VAL A 29 -5.26 -0.62 6.20
N GLY A 30 -5.30 -1.75 6.92
CA GLY A 30 -4.23 -2.75 6.91
C GLY A 30 -3.05 -2.31 7.77
N SER A 31 -3.35 -1.97 9.03
CA SER A 31 -2.43 -1.28 9.95
C SER A 31 -1.53 -2.20 10.78
N TYR A 32 -1.67 -3.52 10.69
CA TYR A 32 -0.88 -4.45 11.50
C TYR A 32 0.63 -4.30 11.22
N ASP A 33 1.40 -3.93 12.24
CA ASP A 33 2.85 -3.79 12.15
C ASP A 33 3.54 -5.16 12.20
N VAL A 34 3.99 -5.63 11.03
CA VAL A 34 4.73 -6.89 10.86
C VAL A 34 6.24 -6.68 11.03
N ASN A 35 6.78 -5.59 10.49
CA ASN A 35 8.23 -5.36 10.37
C ASN A 35 8.60 -3.86 10.20
N GLY A 36 7.71 -2.96 10.58
CA GLY A 36 7.79 -1.52 10.38
C GLY A 36 6.39 -0.94 10.17
N SER A 37 6.14 0.24 10.71
CA SER A 37 4.84 0.91 10.62
C SER A 37 4.97 2.27 9.92
N VAL A 38 4.10 2.51 8.94
CA VAL A 38 3.98 3.81 8.27
C VAL A 38 3.41 4.88 9.21
N ARG A 39 2.71 4.49 10.29
CA ARG A 39 2.25 5.40 11.36
C ARG A 39 3.36 6.31 11.86
N THR A 40 4.61 5.83 11.89
CA THR A 40 5.77 6.60 12.33
C THR A 40 5.99 7.91 11.56
N VAL A 41 5.66 7.97 10.27
CA VAL A 41 5.80 9.21 9.48
C VAL A 41 4.63 10.17 9.64
N PHE A 42 3.52 9.73 10.26
CA PHE A 42 2.34 10.54 10.55
C PHE A 42 2.26 11.00 12.01
N ALA A 43 3.38 10.98 12.75
CA ALA A 43 3.42 11.30 14.18
C ALA A 43 2.91 12.71 14.56
N ALA A 44 2.79 13.62 13.59
CA ALA A 44 2.25 14.97 13.79
C ALA A 44 0.71 15.06 13.65
N ALA A 45 0.04 13.96 13.29
CA ALA A 45 -1.43 13.88 13.28
C ALA A 45 -1.99 13.96 14.71
N ASP A 46 -3.08 14.71 14.87
CA ASP A 46 -3.81 14.77 16.15
C ASP A 46 -4.56 13.46 16.40
N ARG A 47 -5.13 12.91 15.32
CA ARG A 47 -5.86 11.64 15.35
C ARG A 47 -5.32 10.70 14.27
N TYR A 48 -4.97 9.50 14.70
CA TYR A 48 -4.58 8.42 13.82
C TYR A 48 -5.35 7.16 14.23
N VAL A 49 -6.06 6.53 13.30
CA VAL A 49 -6.78 5.28 13.53
C VAL A 49 -6.31 4.24 12.54
N GLY A 50 -5.68 3.19 13.06
CA GLY A 50 -5.28 2.02 12.30
C GLY A 50 -6.31 0.90 12.45
N ILE A 51 -6.73 0.32 11.33
CA ILE A 51 -7.62 -0.83 11.31
C ILE A 51 -6.95 -2.04 10.66
N ASP A 52 -7.30 -3.23 11.15
CA ASP A 52 -6.90 -4.49 10.56
C ASP A 52 -7.93 -5.58 10.91
N LEU A 53 -7.79 -6.76 10.31
CA LEU A 53 -8.70 -7.88 10.49
C LEU A 53 -8.59 -8.55 11.88
N VAL A 54 -7.48 -8.31 12.58
CA VAL A 54 -7.20 -8.89 13.91
C VAL A 54 -6.49 -7.89 14.82
N PRO A 55 -6.58 -8.05 16.15
CA PRO A 55 -5.82 -7.21 17.07
C PRO A 55 -4.30 -7.48 16.94
N GLY A 56 -3.50 -6.42 17.08
CA GLY A 56 -2.04 -6.53 17.02
C GLY A 56 -1.34 -5.19 17.07
N PRO A 57 0.01 -5.19 16.95
CA PRO A 57 0.80 -3.96 16.90
C PRO A 57 0.28 -3.00 15.83
N GLY A 58 0.05 -1.74 16.20
CA GLY A 58 -0.47 -0.71 15.29
C GLY A 58 -1.99 -0.73 15.09
N VAL A 59 -2.74 -1.75 15.51
CA VAL A 59 -4.19 -1.83 15.28
C VAL A 59 -4.97 -1.19 16.43
N ASP A 60 -5.74 -0.14 16.14
CA ASP A 60 -6.61 0.52 17.11
C ASP A 60 -8.04 -0.05 17.09
N LEU A 61 -8.51 -0.52 15.93
CA LEU A 61 -9.83 -1.11 15.74
C LEU A 61 -9.77 -2.35 14.86
N VAL A 62 -10.38 -3.45 15.30
CA VAL A 62 -10.49 -4.68 14.53
C VAL A 62 -11.70 -4.58 13.60
N MET A 63 -11.46 -4.35 12.32
CA MET A 63 -12.48 -4.11 11.30
C MET A 63 -11.91 -4.32 9.90
N SER A 64 -12.71 -4.82 8.97
CA SER A 64 -12.32 -4.86 7.56
C SER A 64 -12.47 -3.49 6.90
N GLY A 65 -11.60 -3.19 5.93
CA GLY A 65 -11.59 -1.88 5.26
C GLY A 65 -12.89 -1.54 4.53
N HIS A 66 -13.58 -2.53 3.98
CA HIS A 66 -14.84 -2.36 3.25
C HIS A 66 -16.08 -2.32 4.15
N GLU A 67 -16.00 -2.80 5.39
CA GLU A 67 -17.12 -2.78 6.35
C GLU A 67 -17.06 -1.61 7.35
N LEU A 68 -15.93 -0.89 7.43
CA LEU A 68 -15.82 0.26 8.34
C LEU A 68 -16.83 1.37 7.96
N ASP A 69 -17.78 1.64 8.86
CA ASP A 69 -18.87 2.59 8.64
C ASP A 69 -18.71 3.89 9.44
N HIS A 70 -17.50 4.46 9.46
CA HIS A 70 -17.35 5.84 9.94
C HIS A 70 -18.02 6.82 8.96
N ARG A 71 -18.41 7.99 9.47
CA ARG A 71 -19.09 9.03 8.69
C ARG A 71 -18.27 9.45 7.47
N ASP A 72 -18.96 9.71 6.35
CA ASP A 72 -18.37 10.32 5.15
C ASP A 72 -17.55 11.56 5.50
N GLY A 73 -16.37 11.67 4.91
CA GLY A 73 -15.47 12.79 5.12
C GLY A 73 -14.96 12.99 6.55
N SER A 74 -14.96 11.96 7.40
CA SER A 74 -14.47 12.05 8.78
C SER A 74 -12.94 12.11 8.91
N TYR A 75 -12.20 11.96 7.82
CA TYR A 75 -10.73 11.97 7.81
C TYR A 75 -10.15 12.99 6.83
N ASP A 76 -9.05 13.62 7.21
CA ASP A 76 -8.22 14.44 6.32
C ASP A 76 -7.44 13.57 5.33
N MET A 77 -7.03 12.38 5.77
CA MET A 77 -6.36 11.39 4.94
C MET A 77 -6.83 9.96 5.23
N ALA A 78 -6.93 9.16 4.18
CA ALA A 78 -7.01 7.71 4.28
C ALA A 78 -5.82 7.08 3.56
N ILE A 79 -5.11 6.19 4.25
CA ILE A 79 -3.92 5.51 3.74
C ILE A 79 -4.04 3.99 3.84
N SER A 80 -3.34 3.28 2.97
CA SER A 80 -3.25 1.81 3.02
C SER A 80 -1.87 1.33 2.59
N GLY A 81 -1.21 0.59 3.46
CA GLY A 81 0.14 0.09 3.23
C GLY A 81 0.14 -1.42 3.00
N GLU A 82 0.35 -1.87 1.76
CA GLU A 82 0.69 -3.28 1.49
C GLU A 82 -0.41 -4.24 1.95
N CYS A 83 -1.64 -3.88 1.58
CA CYS A 83 -2.88 -4.51 2.02
C CYS A 83 -3.72 -5.02 0.84
N PHE A 84 -3.83 -4.26 -0.25
CA PHE A 84 -4.78 -4.57 -1.33
C PHE A 84 -4.46 -5.86 -2.09
N GLU A 85 -3.18 -6.23 -2.18
CA GLU A 85 -2.81 -7.51 -2.78
C GLU A 85 -3.40 -8.71 -2.02
N HIS A 86 -3.71 -8.52 -0.74
CA HIS A 86 -4.27 -9.50 0.17
C HIS A 86 -5.79 -9.35 0.39
N ASP A 87 -6.41 -8.33 -0.19
CA ASP A 87 -7.82 -8.02 0.01
C ASP A 87 -8.67 -8.41 -1.21
N PRO A 88 -9.54 -9.44 -1.12
CA PRO A 88 -10.45 -9.78 -2.20
C PRO A 88 -11.51 -8.69 -2.47
N HIS A 89 -11.73 -7.78 -1.51
CA HIS A 89 -12.64 -6.64 -1.55
C HIS A 89 -11.90 -5.30 -1.73
N TRP A 90 -10.70 -5.31 -2.34
CA TRP A 90 -9.88 -4.11 -2.46
C TRP A 90 -10.59 -2.93 -3.15
N ARG A 91 -11.54 -3.18 -4.07
CA ARG A 91 -12.32 -2.13 -4.74
C ARG A 91 -13.27 -1.43 -3.78
N GLU A 92 -13.96 -2.21 -2.97
CA GLU A 92 -14.88 -1.77 -1.94
C GLU A 92 -14.10 -1.06 -0.83
N THR A 93 -12.99 -1.63 -0.38
CA THR A 93 -12.08 -1.01 0.58
C THR A 93 -11.56 0.34 0.07
N PHE A 94 -11.05 0.41 -1.17
CA PHE A 94 -10.57 1.67 -1.75
C PHE A 94 -11.69 2.71 -1.88
N SER A 95 -12.88 2.31 -2.34
CA SER A 95 -14.05 3.19 -2.40
C SER A 95 -14.46 3.70 -1.02
N ASN A 96 -14.34 2.86 0.01
CA ASN A 96 -14.67 3.22 1.38
C ASN A 96 -13.65 4.20 1.97
N MET A 97 -12.35 4.02 1.69
CA MET A 97 -11.31 5.01 1.99
C MET A 97 -11.63 6.36 1.35
N VAL A 98 -12.03 6.36 0.07
CA VAL A 98 -12.44 7.57 -0.67
C VAL A 98 -13.67 8.24 -0.06
N ARG A 99 -14.66 7.47 0.38
CA ARG A 99 -15.88 7.97 1.04
C ARG A 99 -15.57 8.65 2.39
N MET A 100 -14.72 8.03 3.20
CA MET A 100 -14.36 8.53 4.53
C MET A 100 -13.36 9.69 4.51
N THR A 101 -12.67 9.92 3.38
CA THR A 101 -11.83 11.09 3.17
C THR A 101 -12.66 12.32 2.78
N ARG A 102 -12.45 13.45 3.46
CA ARG A 102 -13.16 14.70 3.17
C ARG A 102 -12.83 15.22 1.77
N PRO A 103 -13.73 16.00 1.13
CA PRO A 103 -13.40 16.69 -0.11
C PRO A 103 -12.14 17.56 0.05
N GLY A 104 -11.23 17.48 -0.92
CA GLY A 104 -9.91 18.11 -0.87
C GLY A 104 -8.88 17.42 0.04
N GLY A 105 -9.25 16.37 0.77
CA GLY A 105 -8.34 15.50 1.51
C GLY A 105 -7.59 14.51 0.59
N LEU A 106 -6.73 13.69 1.18
CA LEU A 106 -5.86 12.77 0.43
C LEU A 106 -6.22 11.30 0.65
N VAL A 107 -6.21 10.51 -0.42
CA VAL A 107 -6.15 9.05 -0.35
C VAL A 107 -4.81 8.62 -0.90
N ALA A 108 -4.08 7.75 -0.19
CA ALA A 108 -2.81 7.20 -0.68
C ALA A 108 -2.67 5.72 -0.36
N PHE A 109 -2.06 4.95 -1.26
CA PHE A 109 -1.76 3.55 -0.95
C PHE A 109 -0.45 3.07 -1.59
N SER A 110 0.02 1.94 -1.07
CA SER A 110 1.03 1.08 -1.69
C SER A 110 0.50 -0.34 -1.74
N CYS A 111 0.72 -1.07 -2.84
CA CYS A 111 0.39 -2.48 -2.93
C CYS A 111 1.35 -3.22 -3.88
N ALA A 112 1.36 -4.55 -3.76
CA ALA A 112 2.14 -5.38 -4.66
C ALA A 112 1.62 -5.31 -6.09
N SER A 113 2.53 -5.15 -7.05
CA SER A 113 2.21 -5.00 -8.47
C SER A 113 2.99 -5.97 -9.35
N ARG A 114 2.89 -5.77 -10.67
CA ARG A 114 3.38 -6.68 -11.71
C ARG A 114 4.83 -7.10 -11.45
N GLY A 115 5.05 -8.38 -11.21
CA GLY A 115 6.38 -8.94 -11.01
C GLY A 115 6.80 -9.07 -9.55
N ARG A 116 5.95 -8.67 -8.60
CA ARG A 116 6.17 -8.98 -7.19
C ARG A 116 5.87 -10.46 -6.95
N PRO A 117 6.80 -11.24 -6.38
CA PRO A 117 6.48 -12.59 -5.96
C PRO A 117 5.41 -12.59 -4.87
N GLU A 118 4.48 -13.53 -4.96
CA GLU A 118 3.51 -13.81 -3.91
C GLU A 118 4.21 -14.01 -2.56
N HIS A 119 3.54 -13.56 -1.50
CA HIS A 119 3.99 -13.63 -0.13
C HIS A 119 2.76 -13.59 0.79
N GLY A 120 2.89 -14.02 2.06
CA GLY A 120 1.79 -13.92 3.03
C GLY A 120 0.61 -14.86 2.76
N THR A 121 0.84 -15.98 2.07
CA THR A 121 -0.19 -16.98 1.70
C THR A 121 0.21 -18.37 2.17
N THR A 122 -0.68 -19.36 2.01
CA THR A 122 -0.39 -20.78 2.28
C THR A 122 0.72 -21.37 1.42
N ARG A 123 0.98 -20.77 0.25
CA ARG A 123 2.05 -21.18 -0.69
C ARG A 123 3.40 -20.57 -0.34
N THR A 124 3.43 -19.65 0.62
CA THR A 124 4.59 -18.84 0.99
C THR A 124 4.67 -18.72 2.52
N ASP A 125 5.43 -17.75 3.04
CA ASP A 125 5.50 -17.52 4.49
C ASP A 125 4.26 -16.75 4.97
N LYS A 126 3.41 -17.43 5.73
CA LYS A 126 2.19 -16.89 6.33
C LYS A 126 2.44 -15.75 7.30
N ALA A 127 3.61 -15.68 7.93
CA ALA A 127 3.94 -14.63 8.88
C ALA A 127 4.01 -13.24 8.24
N LEU A 128 4.03 -13.17 6.91
CA LEU A 128 4.09 -11.92 6.15
C LEU A 128 2.71 -11.26 5.96
N SER A 129 1.60 -11.93 6.32
CA SER A 129 0.24 -11.39 6.32
C SER A 129 -0.59 -11.97 7.48
N PRO A 130 -0.24 -11.66 8.75
CA PRO A 130 -0.83 -12.32 9.91
C PRO A 130 -2.35 -12.12 10.01
N GLY A 131 -2.86 -10.93 9.66
CA GLY A 131 -4.28 -10.61 9.75
C GLY A 131 -5.15 -11.48 8.84
N THR A 132 -4.77 -11.61 7.56
CA THR A 132 -5.51 -12.46 6.60
C THR A 132 -5.44 -13.93 6.97
N GLN A 133 -4.26 -14.41 7.36
CA GLN A 133 -4.05 -15.81 7.72
C GLN A 133 -4.82 -16.20 8.97
N ALA A 134 -4.93 -15.30 9.96
CA ALA A 134 -5.69 -15.53 11.18
C ALA A 134 -7.20 -15.65 10.95
N VAL A 135 -7.75 -15.00 9.92
CA VAL A 135 -9.16 -15.13 9.53
C VAL A 135 -9.41 -16.17 8.43
N GLY A 136 -8.39 -16.95 8.07
CA GLY A 136 -8.50 -18.03 7.08
C GLY A 136 -8.57 -17.56 5.62
N MET A 137 -8.16 -16.31 5.34
CA MET A 137 -8.11 -15.75 3.99
C MET A 137 -6.79 -16.10 3.30
N ASP A 138 -6.86 -16.56 2.05
CA ASP A 138 -5.69 -16.97 1.26
C ASP A 138 -5.69 -16.35 -0.16
N TYR A 139 -6.23 -15.14 -0.25
CA TYR A 139 -6.25 -14.35 -1.49
C TYR A 139 -4.90 -13.64 -1.69
N TYR A 140 -4.40 -13.67 -2.93
CA TYR A 140 -3.29 -12.84 -3.35
C TYR A 140 -3.43 -12.42 -4.82
N ARG A 141 -3.28 -11.13 -5.10
CA ARG A 141 -3.23 -10.59 -6.46
C ARG A 141 -2.32 -9.38 -6.55
N ASN A 142 -1.35 -9.43 -7.46
CA ASN A 142 -0.64 -8.22 -7.87
C ASN A 142 -1.59 -7.30 -8.64
N LEU A 143 -1.74 -6.06 -8.19
CA LEU A 143 -2.61 -5.06 -8.80
C LEU A 143 -1.78 -4.04 -9.60
N ASN A 144 -2.34 -3.53 -10.68
CA ASN A 144 -1.72 -2.53 -11.54
C ASN A 144 -2.68 -1.35 -11.79
N GLU A 145 -2.21 -0.28 -12.42
CA GLU A 145 -3.01 0.93 -12.69
C GLU A 145 -4.31 0.64 -13.46
N GLU A 146 -4.25 -0.24 -14.47
CA GLU A 146 -5.41 -0.62 -15.29
C GLU A 146 -6.50 -1.28 -14.44
N ASP A 147 -6.13 -2.08 -13.42
CA ASP A 147 -7.10 -2.71 -12.52
C ASP A 147 -7.99 -1.65 -11.84
N PHE A 148 -7.44 -0.49 -11.47
CA PHE A 148 -8.18 0.61 -10.85
C PHE A 148 -8.96 1.42 -11.88
N GLU A 149 -8.32 1.78 -13.00
CA GLU A 149 -8.94 2.62 -14.03
C GLU A 149 -10.13 1.94 -14.72
N GLU A 150 -10.07 0.63 -14.94
CA GLU A 150 -11.15 -0.12 -15.59
C GLU A 150 -12.34 -0.41 -14.65
N THR A 151 -12.11 -0.43 -13.33
CA THR A 151 -13.13 -0.87 -12.36
C THR A 151 -13.71 0.26 -11.51
N LEU A 152 -13.07 1.43 -11.47
CA LEU A 152 -13.46 2.54 -10.60
C LEU A 152 -13.51 3.87 -11.39
N PRO A 153 -14.48 4.75 -11.11
CA PRO A 153 -14.60 6.05 -11.78
C PRO A 153 -13.62 7.07 -11.18
N LEU A 154 -12.30 6.85 -11.34
CA LEU A 154 -11.26 7.65 -10.68
C LEU A 154 -11.36 9.15 -11.00
N GLY A 155 -11.71 9.52 -12.23
CA GLY A 155 -11.92 10.91 -12.63
C GLY A 155 -13.10 11.60 -11.93
N ALA A 156 -14.11 10.84 -11.48
CA ALA A 156 -15.16 11.36 -10.62
C ALA A 156 -14.73 11.38 -9.15
N MET A 157 -13.94 10.39 -8.73
CA MET A 157 -13.48 10.25 -7.34
C MET A 157 -12.45 11.30 -6.94
N PHE A 158 -11.57 11.72 -7.86
CA PHE A 158 -10.43 12.57 -7.58
C PHE A 158 -10.30 13.75 -8.55
N THR A 159 -9.97 14.92 -8.00
CA THR A 159 -9.68 16.11 -8.79
C THR A 159 -8.29 16.05 -9.43
N ALA A 160 -7.37 15.34 -8.80
CA ALA A 160 -6.09 14.95 -9.36
C ALA A 160 -5.64 13.67 -8.67
N TYR A 161 -5.06 12.74 -9.42
CA TYR A 161 -4.45 11.53 -8.89
C TYR A 161 -3.24 11.13 -9.72
N ARG A 162 -2.37 10.30 -9.15
CA ARG A 162 -1.18 9.76 -9.81
C ARG A 162 -0.90 8.36 -9.31
N PHE A 163 -0.44 7.53 -10.25
CA PHE A 163 0.17 6.24 -9.96
C PHE A 163 1.69 6.31 -10.19
N TRP A 164 2.45 5.57 -9.39
CA TRP A 164 3.87 5.34 -9.60
C TRP A 164 4.18 3.86 -9.42
N TYR A 165 4.63 3.22 -10.49
CA TYR A 165 5.18 1.87 -10.40
C TYR A 165 6.69 1.92 -10.18
N LEU A 166 7.19 1.26 -9.14
CA LEU A 166 8.63 1.15 -8.84
C LEU A 166 9.16 -0.24 -9.21
N PRO A 167 9.95 -0.37 -10.30
CA PRO A 167 10.47 -1.68 -10.73
C PRO A 167 11.47 -2.32 -9.76
N THR A 168 11.96 -1.60 -8.76
CA THR A 168 12.95 -2.11 -7.81
C THR A 168 12.33 -3.09 -6.82
N ASN A 169 11.16 -2.77 -6.29
CA ASN A 169 10.41 -3.57 -5.32
C ASN A 169 9.11 -4.14 -5.89
N PHE A 170 8.72 -3.73 -7.10
CA PHE A 170 7.52 -4.16 -7.81
C PHE A 170 6.21 -3.60 -7.22
N ASP A 171 6.27 -2.43 -6.61
CA ASP A 171 5.09 -1.84 -5.99
C ASP A 171 4.42 -0.82 -6.88
N LEU A 172 3.11 -0.78 -6.75
CA LEU A 172 2.29 0.32 -7.23
C LEU A 172 2.02 1.26 -6.06
N TYR A 173 2.35 2.53 -6.24
CA TYR A 173 1.97 3.60 -5.34
C TYR A 173 0.91 4.47 -5.97
N PHE A 174 0.01 5.00 -5.15
CA PHE A 174 -1.06 5.88 -5.59
C PHE A 174 -1.24 7.02 -4.59
N ALA A 175 -1.52 8.22 -5.11
CA ALA A 175 -2.05 9.32 -4.32
C ALA A 175 -3.13 10.05 -5.12
N GLY A 176 -4.24 10.41 -4.46
CA GLY A 176 -5.38 11.10 -5.05
C GLY A 176 -5.97 12.15 -4.13
N ILE A 177 -6.30 13.32 -4.69
CA ILE A 177 -6.97 14.43 -3.98
C ILE A 177 -8.47 14.28 -4.19
N ARG A 178 -9.19 13.97 -3.11
CA ARG A 178 -10.63 13.69 -3.14
C ARG A 178 -11.41 14.84 -3.79
N SER A 179 -12.26 14.50 -4.76
CA SER A 179 -13.14 15.46 -5.43
C SER A 179 -14.18 16.09 -4.49
N GLY A 180 -14.66 17.26 -4.87
CA GLY A 180 -15.72 18.00 -4.19
C GLY A 180 -15.24 19.31 -3.56
N ASN A 181 -16.21 20.11 -3.10
CA ASN A 181 -15.95 21.37 -2.41
C ASN A 181 -15.99 21.09 -0.91
N GLY A 182 -14.84 21.14 -0.25
CA GLY A 182 -14.74 20.98 1.21
C GLY A 182 -14.56 22.33 1.87
N GLU A 183 -15.29 22.56 2.96
CA GLU A 183 -15.01 23.64 3.90
C GLU A 183 -14.00 23.14 4.95
N GLY A 184 -13.00 23.96 5.31
CA GLY A 184 -12.03 23.63 6.37
C GLY A 184 -10.57 23.70 5.94
N ARG A 185 -9.75 22.81 6.52
CA ARG A 185 -8.28 22.75 6.33
C ARG A 185 -7.88 22.75 4.85
N GLY A 186 -6.68 23.28 4.58
CA GLY A 186 -6.13 23.42 3.23
C GLY A 186 -6.25 22.17 2.36
N ARG A 187 -6.27 22.37 1.04
CA ARG A 187 -6.36 21.28 0.06
C ARG A 187 -5.07 20.48 0.03
N ALA A 188 -5.20 19.16 -0.09
CA ALA A 188 -4.07 18.25 -0.24
C ALA A 188 -3.29 18.52 -1.54
N CYS A 189 -2.04 18.12 -1.54
CA CYS A 189 -1.12 18.14 -2.67
C CYS A 189 -0.64 16.72 -2.97
N LEU A 190 -0.41 16.42 -4.25
CA LEU A 190 0.26 15.17 -4.63
C LEU A 190 1.76 15.28 -4.33
N PRO A 191 2.42 14.17 -3.95
CA PRO A 191 3.88 14.16 -3.83
C PRO A 191 4.55 14.39 -5.19
N ASP A 192 5.76 14.96 -5.14
CA ASP A 192 6.57 15.21 -6.34
C ASP A 192 7.02 13.91 -7.02
N ASP A 193 6.85 13.83 -8.34
CA ASP A 193 7.23 12.67 -9.15
C ASP A 193 8.70 12.28 -8.99
N ALA A 194 9.59 13.27 -8.94
CA ALA A 194 11.02 13.00 -8.81
C ALA A 194 11.34 12.47 -7.41
N ALA A 195 10.64 12.94 -6.36
CA ALA A 195 10.77 12.41 -5.00
C ALA A 195 10.38 10.94 -4.93
N VAL A 196 9.23 10.55 -5.49
CA VAL A 196 8.79 9.14 -5.51
C VAL A 196 9.75 8.29 -6.37
N LYS A 197 10.15 8.76 -7.55
CA LYS A 197 11.10 8.05 -8.43
C LYS A 197 12.51 7.90 -7.82
N ARG A 198 12.91 8.75 -6.87
CA ARG A 198 14.20 8.64 -6.16
C ARG A 198 14.22 7.50 -5.15
N LEU A 199 13.06 7.03 -4.69
CA LEU A 199 12.97 5.91 -3.72
C LEU A 199 13.63 4.63 -4.25
N ARG A 200 13.69 4.43 -5.58
CA ARG A 200 14.43 3.32 -6.21
C ARG A 200 15.91 3.22 -5.79
N PHE A 201 16.50 4.28 -5.25
CA PHE A 201 17.88 4.28 -4.78
C PHE A 201 18.05 3.72 -3.37
N LEU A 202 16.97 3.54 -2.59
CA LEU A 202 17.01 2.99 -1.24
C LEU A 202 17.40 1.50 -1.24
N MET A 203 16.88 0.70 -2.17
CA MET A 203 17.28 -0.70 -2.27
C MET A 203 18.77 -0.86 -2.64
N PRO A 204 19.55 -1.64 -1.87
CA PRO A 204 20.95 -1.89 -2.19
C PRO A 204 21.13 -2.71 -3.48
N MET A 205 22.24 -2.48 -4.19
CA MET A 205 22.50 -3.08 -5.51
C MET A 205 22.41 -4.61 -5.55
N ARG A 206 22.84 -5.30 -4.49
CA ARG A 206 22.73 -6.77 -4.39
C ARG A 206 21.28 -7.26 -4.45
N HIS A 207 20.34 -6.55 -3.82
CA HIS A 207 18.92 -6.91 -3.83
C HIS A 207 18.28 -6.59 -5.18
N LYS A 208 18.72 -5.51 -5.84
CA LYS A 208 18.33 -5.19 -7.22
C LYS A 208 18.78 -6.28 -8.19
N ALA A 209 19.98 -6.81 -8.03
CA ALA A 209 20.53 -7.87 -8.89
C ALA A 209 19.71 -9.17 -8.76
N VAL A 210 19.40 -9.60 -7.53
CA VAL A 210 18.57 -10.80 -7.27
C VAL A 210 17.17 -10.68 -7.90
N ARG A 211 16.63 -9.47 -8.00
CA ARG A 211 15.31 -9.19 -8.61
C ARG A 211 15.35 -8.97 -10.13
N ALA A 212 16.52 -8.91 -10.76
CA ALA A 212 16.62 -8.67 -12.19
C ALA A 212 15.95 -9.76 -13.05
N PRO A 213 16.12 -11.07 -12.75
CA PRO A 213 15.40 -12.12 -13.49
C PRO A 213 13.88 -12.00 -13.34
N LEU A 214 13.41 -11.66 -12.14
CA LEU A 214 11.98 -11.48 -11.86
C LEU A 214 11.35 -10.37 -12.70
N ARG A 215 12.05 -9.23 -12.82
CA ARG A 215 11.65 -8.11 -13.69
C ARG A 215 11.61 -8.51 -15.16
N LEU A 216 12.57 -9.30 -15.62
CA LEU A 216 12.61 -9.71 -17.03
C LEU A 216 11.43 -10.64 -17.32
N LEU A 217 11.21 -11.63 -16.46
CA LEU A 217 10.12 -12.59 -16.61
C LEU A 217 8.74 -11.92 -16.53
N SER A 218 8.55 -10.93 -15.66
CA SER A 218 7.24 -10.25 -15.52
C SER A 218 6.84 -9.47 -16.76
N ARG A 219 7.79 -9.10 -17.62
CA ARG A 219 7.53 -8.44 -18.91
C ARG A 219 7.00 -9.39 -19.98
N ILE A 220 7.32 -10.68 -19.87
CA ILE A 220 7.09 -11.68 -20.91
C ILE A 220 5.95 -12.63 -20.51
N ILE A 221 5.85 -12.95 -19.22
CA ILE A 221 4.88 -13.88 -18.68
C ILE A 221 3.76 -13.10 -17.97
N PRO A 222 2.50 -13.20 -18.43
CA PRO A 222 1.38 -12.55 -17.76
C PRO A 222 1.01 -13.27 -16.45
N GLU A 223 0.33 -12.56 -15.56
CA GLU A 223 -0.35 -13.16 -14.41
C GLU A 223 -1.57 -14.00 -14.88
N PRO A 224 -1.95 -15.10 -14.19
CA PRO A 224 -1.32 -15.66 -12.98
C PRO A 224 -0.14 -16.61 -13.28
N ARG A 225 0.19 -16.86 -14.56
CA ARG A 225 1.25 -17.80 -14.96
C ARG A 225 2.62 -17.37 -14.43
N TYR A 226 2.85 -16.07 -14.29
CA TYR A 226 4.07 -15.52 -13.72
C TYR A 226 4.37 -16.09 -12.32
N GLN A 227 3.39 -16.07 -11.40
CA GLN A 227 3.58 -16.62 -10.05
C GLN A 227 3.97 -18.10 -10.08
N ALA A 228 3.31 -18.90 -10.90
CA ALA A 228 3.60 -20.34 -11.00
C ALA A 228 5.05 -20.63 -11.43
N VAL A 229 5.64 -19.76 -12.26
CA VAL A 229 7.03 -19.89 -12.71
C VAL A 229 8.03 -19.37 -11.67
N VAL A 230 7.73 -18.25 -11.03
CA VAL A 230 8.68 -17.55 -10.16
C VAL A 230 8.72 -18.10 -8.74
N LEU A 231 7.60 -18.56 -8.20
CA LEU A 231 7.53 -18.93 -6.78
C LEU A 231 8.50 -20.04 -6.35
N PRO A 232 8.70 -21.13 -7.11
CA PRO A 232 9.68 -22.16 -6.73
C PRO A 232 11.11 -21.59 -6.63
N TYR A 233 11.48 -20.74 -7.59
CA TYR A 233 12.77 -20.06 -7.61
C TYR A 233 12.90 -19.08 -6.44
N TRP A 234 11.89 -18.25 -6.21
CA TRP A 234 11.88 -17.24 -5.15
C TRP A 234 11.94 -17.87 -3.76
N ASN A 235 11.14 -18.91 -3.51
CA ASN A 235 11.13 -19.63 -2.23
C ASN A 235 12.48 -20.31 -1.97
N THR A 236 13.16 -20.80 -3.00
CA THR A 236 14.50 -21.38 -2.87
C THR A 236 15.53 -20.31 -2.48
N LEU A 237 15.48 -19.14 -3.12
CA LEU A 237 16.36 -18.01 -2.77
C LEU A 237 16.15 -17.53 -1.33
N LEU A 238 14.90 -17.39 -0.89
CA LEU A 238 14.57 -16.97 0.48
C LEU A 238 15.14 -17.93 1.53
N LYS A 239 15.08 -19.24 1.28
CA LYS A 239 15.67 -20.26 2.16
C LYS A 239 17.20 -20.18 2.26
N LEU A 240 17.87 -19.82 1.16
CA LEU A 240 19.33 -19.70 1.11
C LEU A 240 19.84 -18.41 1.75
N ALA A 241 18.98 -17.39 1.92
CA ALA A 241 19.34 -16.12 2.53
C ALA A 241 18.18 -15.60 3.42
N PRO A 242 17.97 -16.18 4.62
CA PRO A 242 16.82 -15.84 5.48
C PRO A 242 16.78 -14.38 5.91
N GLY A 243 17.93 -13.68 5.94
CA GLY A 243 18.01 -12.24 6.15
C GLY A 243 17.40 -11.40 5.02
N GLN A 244 17.09 -11.99 3.85
CA GLN A 244 16.47 -11.29 2.74
C GLN A 244 14.97 -11.03 2.98
N GLN A 245 14.25 -11.85 3.73
CA GLN A 245 12.82 -11.65 3.96
C GLN A 245 12.54 -10.45 4.89
N ARG A 246 13.43 -10.21 5.87
CA ARG A 246 13.31 -9.12 6.86
C ARG A 246 14.04 -7.82 6.49
N ARG A 247 14.92 -7.83 5.48
CA ARG A 247 15.74 -6.67 5.07
C ARG A 247 15.73 -6.36 3.56
N SER A 248 15.07 -7.17 2.75
CA SER A 248 14.95 -6.93 1.28
C SER A 248 13.57 -6.53 0.84
N VAL A 249 12.57 -6.76 1.69
CA VAL A 249 11.37 -5.95 1.72
C VAL A 249 11.83 -4.80 2.58
#